data_AF-A0A9E3EXP5-F1
#
_entry.id   AF-A0A9E3EXP5-F1
#
_cell.length_a   1.000
_cell.length_b   1.000
_cell.length_c   1.000
_cell.angle_alpha   90.00
_cell.angle_beta   90.00
_cell.angle_gamma   90.00
#
_symmetry.space_group_name_H-M   'P 1'
#
loop_
_entity.id
_entity.type
_entity.pdbx_description
1 polymer ?
#
loop_
_entity_poly.entity_id
_entity_poly.type
_entity_poly.pdbx_seq_one_letter_code
_entity_poly.pdbx_strand_id
1 'polypeptide(L)'
;MPEYLRQWYRQSWLTLLGMTFVLLVSCSGNTGGQQPGATATSVTVSATPTATATPAGNWASLKNKPLHLPTLAPGAACPVTPARQHVVPDHQYAIGRSPVYLVNEAQVNRIVFLDAGGSDPGSSWKISKVFWEVDASYAGSALIRGRQIDGTHEMGFNGGLGQTTTNPQGTEPILPELYLQGDPRGQWKTYLTFVRIRASGCYAFQIDSQASSETIVIQATTG
;
A
#
# COMPACT_ATOMS: atom_id res chain seq x y z
N MET A 1 23.33 11.55 -13.61
CA MET A 1 22.71 10.91 -12.42
C MET A 1 22.79 11.89 -11.26
N PRO A 2 21.65 12.38 -10.74
CA PRO A 2 21.63 13.40 -9.68
C PRO A 2 22.24 12.89 -8.36
N GLU A 3 22.94 13.77 -7.62
CA GLU A 3 23.69 13.39 -6.42
C GLU A 3 22.83 12.84 -5.26
N TYR A 4 21.53 13.17 -5.21
CA TYR A 4 20.65 12.69 -4.14
C TYR A 4 20.41 11.17 -4.17
N LEU A 5 20.51 10.53 -5.34
CA LEU A 5 20.36 9.07 -5.47
C LEU A 5 21.58 8.30 -4.95
N ARG A 6 22.76 8.94 -4.87
CA ARG A 6 23.98 8.33 -4.30
C ARG A 6 23.94 8.25 -2.77
N GLN A 7 23.22 9.14 -2.10
CA GLN A 7 23.08 9.10 -0.64
C GLN A 7 22.19 7.92 -0.19
N TRP A 8 21.11 7.66 -0.92
CA TRP A 8 20.19 6.56 -0.60
C TRP A 8 20.86 5.18 -0.66
N TYR A 9 21.76 4.94 -1.62
CA TYR A 9 22.41 3.63 -1.78
C TYR A 9 23.49 3.33 -0.73
N ARG A 10 24.07 4.36 -0.09
CA ARG A 10 25.10 4.20 0.94
C ARG A 10 24.54 3.89 2.33
N GLN A 11 23.28 4.22 2.57
CA GLN A 11 22.68 4.11 3.91
C GLN A 11 22.19 2.69 4.23
N SER A 12 22.01 1.82 3.22
CA SER A 12 21.53 0.44 3.39
C SER A 12 22.62 -0.60 3.74
N TRP A 13 23.89 -0.23 3.85
CA TRP A 13 25.01 -1.18 4.07
C TRP A 13 25.60 -1.18 5.49
N LEU A 14 25.19 -0.25 6.37
CA LEU A 14 25.88 -0.04 7.66
C LEU A 14 25.18 -0.62 8.90
N THR A 15 24.06 -1.35 8.77
CA THR A 15 23.34 -1.90 9.94
C THR A 15 23.48 -3.42 10.11
N LEU A 16 24.65 -4.00 9.78
CA LEU A 16 24.92 -5.44 9.93
C LEU A 16 26.18 -5.78 10.74
N LEU A 17 26.78 -4.81 11.43
CA LEU A 17 27.95 -5.05 12.29
C LEU A 17 27.76 -4.39 13.66
N GLY A 18 27.21 -5.15 14.61
CA GLY A 18 27.33 -4.80 16.01
C GLY A 18 26.21 -5.32 16.90
N MET A 19 26.33 -6.57 17.35
CA MET A 19 26.17 -6.91 18.77
C MET A 19 26.38 -8.41 18.99
N THR A 20 27.61 -8.76 19.33
CA THR A 20 27.99 -10.01 19.98
C THR A 20 28.78 -9.64 21.24
N PHE A 21 28.31 -10.07 22.41
CA PHE A 21 29.04 -10.62 23.59
C PHE A 21 28.10 -10.59 24.82
N VAL A 22 27.51 -11.71 25.23
CA VAL A 22 28.00 -12.73 26.20
C VAL A 22 27.96 -12.24 27.67
N LEU A 23 27.21 -12.94 28.53
CA LEU A 23 27.74 -13.60 29.74
C LEU A 23 26.70 -14.53 30.41
N LEU A 24 27.25 -15.59 31.00
CA LEU A 24 26.67 -16.80 31.60
C LEU A 24 26.16 -16.59 33.05
N VAL A 25 25.41 -17.57 33.60
CA VAL A 25 25.73 -18.38 34.82
C VAL A 25 24.48 -18.83 35.63
N SER A 26 24.38 -20.17 35.79
CA SER A 26 23.84 -21.03 36.88
C SER A 26 22.34 -21.02 37.25
N CYS A 27 21.70 -22.05 37.84
CA CYS A 27 22.12 -23.16 38.73
C CYS A 27 21.33 -24.48 38.49
N SER A 28 21.89 -25.59 38.98
CA SER A 28 21.38 -26.96 39.03
C SER A 28 20.45 -27.28 40.22
N GLY A 29 19.66 -28.36 40.11
CA GLY A 29 18.96 -29.09 41.20
C GLY A 29 17.48 -28.69 41.38
N ASN A 30 16.51 -29.56 41.70
CA ASN A 30 16.53 -30.90 42.26
C ASN A 30 15.20 -31.64 41.96
N THR A 31 15.20 -32.94 42.27
CA THR A 31 14.15 -33.95 42.15
C THR A 31 12.91 -33.78 43.04
N GLY A 32 11.78 -34.37 42.60
CA GLY A 32 10.78 -35.00 43.48
C GLY A 32 9.37 -34.38 43.48
N GLY A 33 8.35 -35.18 43.18
CA GLY A 33 6.96 -34.87 43.55
C GLY A 33 5.89 -35.38 42.60
N GLN A 34 5.64 -36.69 42.61
CA GLN A 34 4.49 -37.33 41.97
C GLN A 34 3.38 -37.51 43.01
N GLN A 35 2.21 -36.86 42.86
CA GLN A 35 0.93 -37.30 43.44
C GLN A 35 -0.28 -36.47 42.93
N PRO A 36 -1.55 -36.88 43.15
CA PRO A 36 -2.32 -37.77 42.30
C PRO A 36 -3.59 -37.11 41.70
N GLY A 37 -4.18 -37.77 40.70
CA GLY A 37 -5.63 -37.87 40.48
C GLY A 37 -6.47 -36.60 40.55
N ALA A 38 -6.49 -35.83 39.45
CA ALA A 38 -7.60 -34.91 39.19
C ALA A 38 -8.56 -35.57 38.20
N THR A 39 -9.74 -35.93 38.69
CA THR A 39 -10.91 -36.35 37.93
C THR A 39 -11.21 -35.32 36.84
N ALA A 40 -11.18 -35.74 35.58
CA ALA A 40 -11.51 -34.90 34.44
C ALA A 40 -13.02 -34.63 34.43
N THR A 41 -13.42 -33.48 34.98
CA THR A 41 -14.77 -32.94 34.78
C THR A 41 -14.80 -32.26 33.42
N SER A 42 -15.53 -32.85 32.48
CA SER A 42 -15.79 -32.29 31.14
C SER A 42 -16.55 -30.97 31.27
N VAL A 43 -15.85 -29.84 31.26
CA VAL A 43 -16.49 -28.52 31.12
C VAL A 43 -16.86 -28.38 29.64
N THR A 44 -18.15 -28.42 29.35
CA THR A 44 -18.69 -28.06 28.03
C THR A 44 -18.43 -26.57 27.81
N VAL A 45 -17.32 -26.25 27.13
CA VAL A 45 -17.06 -24.90 26.62
C VAL A 45 -18.15 -24.62 25.59
N SER A 46 -19.14 -23.80 25.97
CA SER A 46 -20.04 -23.18 25.00
C SER A 46 -19.17 -22.44 24.00
N ALA A 47 -19.21 -22.88 22.75
CA ALA A 47 -18.55 -22.19 21.66
C ALA A 47 -19.10 -20.77 21.59
N THR A 48 -18.30 -19.80 22.04
CA THR A 48 -18.46 -18.40 21.63
C THR A 48 -18.58 -18.40 20.11
N PRO A 49 -19.59 -17.72 19.51
CA PRO A 49 -19.67 -17.64 18.06
C PRO A 49 -18.34 -17.13 17.54
N THR A 50 -17.64 -18.01 16.81
CA THR A 50 -16.46 -17.67 16.05
C THR A 50 -16.81 -16.44 15.25
N ALA A 51 -16.19 -15.30 15.58
CA ALA A 51 -16.25 -14.10 14.79
C ALA A 51 -16.05 -14.52 13.34
N THR A 52 -17.10 -14.35 12.54
CA THR A 52 -17.05 -14.65 11.12
C THR A 52 -15.90 -13.83 10.55
N ALA A 53 -14.80 -14.49 10.23
CA ALA A 53 -13.75 -13.88 9.44
C ALA A 53 -14.43 -13.41 8.17
N THR A 54 -14.54 -12.09 8.00
CA THR A 54 -15.06 -11.49 6.77
C THR A 54 -14.33 -12.14 5.60
N PRO A 55 -15.04 -12.78 4.64
CA PRO A 55 -14.39 -13.47 3.54
C PRO A 55 -13.50 -12.50 2.75
N ALA A 56 -12.45 -13.05 2.13
CA ALA A 56 -11.65 -12.38 1.11
C ALA A 56 -12.55 -11.51 0.23
N GLY A 57 -12.15 -10.25 0.05
CA GLY A 57 -12.97 -9.17 -0.49
C GLY A 57 -13.95 -9.59 -1.58
N ASN A 58 -15.20 -9.13 -1.47
CA ASN A 58 -16.16 -9.21 -2.58
C ASN A 58 -15.73 -8.26 -3.71
N TRP A 59 -14.67 -8.63 -4.43
CA TRP A 59 -14.07 -7.84 -5.50
C TRP A 59 -15.04 -7.60 -6.64
N ALA A 60 -15.96 -8.51 -6.89
CA ALA A 60 -17.00 -8.36 -7.90
C ALA A 60 -17.86 -7.11 -7.63
N SER A 61 -18.26 -6.89 -6.38
CA SER A 61 -19.02 -5.69 -6.01
C SER A 61 -18.27 -4.38 -6.27
N LEU A 62 -16.95 -4.34 -5.98
CA LEU A 62 -16.13 -3.16 -6.22
C LEU A 62 -15.88 -2.93 -7.72
N LYS A 63 -15.65 -3.99 -8.49
CA LYS A 63 -15.50 -3.91 -9.96
C LYS A 63 -16.75 -3.38 -10.64
N ASN A 64 -17.91 -3.76 -10.13
CA ASN A 64 -19.21 -3.32 -10.66
C ASN A 64 -19.51 -1.84 -10.36
N LYS A 65 -18.76 -1.19 -9.47
CA LYS A 65 -18.88 0.27 -9.30
C LYS A 65 -18.43 0.96 -10.59
N PRO A 66 -19.20 1.91 -11.14
CA PRO A 66 -18.78 2.62 -12.35
C PRO A 66 -17.55 3.49 -12.07
N LEU A 67 -16.72 3.68 -13.11
CA LEU A 67 -15.56 4.56 -13.03
C LEU A 67 -16.00 6.01 -13.32
N HIS A 68 -16.10 6.82 -12.27
CA HIS A 68 -16.47 8.22 -12.28
C HIS A 68 -15.22 9.09 -12.12
N LEU A 69 -14.54 9.35 -13.23
CA LEU A 69 -13.40 10.26 -13.26
C LEU A 69 -13.77 11.53 -14.02
N PRO A 70 -13.42 12.72 -13.51
CA PRO A 70 -13.66 13.97 -14.22
C PRO A 70 -12.90 13.97 -15.55
N THR A 71 -13.37 14.77 -16.49
CA THR A 71 -12.64 15.11 -17.71
C THR A 71 -12.39 16.60 -17.69
N LEU A 72 -11.19 17.01 -18.04
CA LEU A 72 -10.80 18.41 -18.07
C LEU A 72 -10.97 18.99 -19.48
N ALA A 73 -11.40 20.24 -19.55
CA ALA A 73 -11.34 20.98 -20.80
C ALA A 73 -9.88 21.13 -21.26
N PRO A 74 -9.61 21.16 -22.57
CA PRO A 74 -8.26 21.40 -23.07
C PRO A 74 -7.63 22.67 -22.46
N GLY A 75 -6.42 22.55 -21.92
CA GLY A 75 -5.68 23.65 -21.31
C GLY A 75 -6.12 24.04 -19.88
N ALA A 76 -7.13 23.39 -19.31
CA ALA A 76 -7.49 23.59 -17.91
C ALA A 76 -6.34 23.18 -16.97
N ALA A 77 -6.18 23.91 -15.88
CA ALA A 77 -5.21 23.54 -14.84
C ALA A 77 -5.62 22.21 -14.19
N CYS A 78 -4.63 21.40 -13.80
CA CYS A 78 -4.87 20.15 -13.10
C CYS A 78 -5.40 20.42 -11.68
N PRO A 79 -6.64 20.02 -11.33
CA PRO A 79 -7.24 20.29 -10.04
C PRO A 79 -6.76 19.27 -9.01
N VAL A 80 -5.48 19.34 -8.69
CA VAL A 80 -4.80 18.42 -7.78
C VAL A 80 -5.48 18.36 -6.41
N THR A 81 -5.68 17.15 -5.89
CA THR A 81 -6.25 16.95 -4.55
C THR A 81 -5.24 17.45 -3.50
N PRO A 82 -5.67 18.31 -2.56
CA PRO A 82 -4.78 18.79 -1.50
C PRO A 82 -4.29 17.65 -0.60
N ALA A 83 -3.00 17.68 -0.24
CA ALA A 83 -2.49 16.85 0.85
C ALA A 83 -2.96 17.37 2.19
N ARG A 84 -3.11 16.44 3.14
CA ARG A 84 -3.41 16.72 4.54
C ARG A 84 -2.25 16.25 5.40
N GLN A 85 -1.96 17.02 6.45
CA GLN A 85 -0.88 16.72 7.37
C GLN A 85 -1.35 15.86 8.53
N HIS A 86 -0.49 14.96 9.00
CA HIS A 86 -0.69 14.16 10.22
C HIS A 86 -2.01 13.36 10.27
N VAL A 87 -2.55 12.96 9.11
CA VAL A 87 -3.76 12.10 9.02
C VAL A 87 -3.42 10.61 8.91
N VAL A 88 -2.17 10.29 8.60
CA VAL A 88 -1.63 8.92 8.59
C VAL A 88 -0.41 8.89 9.52
N PRO A 89 -0.27 7.91 10.41
CA PRO A 89 0.91 7.75 11.26
C PRO A 89 2.21 7.71 10.45
N ASP A 90 3.28 8.26 11.03
CA ASP A 90 4.64 8.27 10.46
C ASP A 90 4.81 8.95 9.08
N HIS A 91 3.74 9.54 8.54
CA HIS A 91 3.76 10.26 7.28
C HIS A 91 3.34 11.73 7.46
N GLN A 92 4.21 12.63 7.03
CA GLN A 92 3.98 14.08 7.14
C GLN A 92 2.78 14.54 6.29
N TYR A 93 2.57 13.92 5.13
CA TYR A 93 1.53 14.29 4.17
C TYR A 93 0.86 13.04 3.60
N ALA A 94 -0.45 13.13 3.42
CA ALA A 94 -1.24 12.11 2.76
C ALA A 94 -2.36 12.75 1.93
N ILE A 95 -2.68 12.17 0.78
CA ILE A 95 -3.70 12.65 -0.15
C ILE A 95 -4.90 11.69 -0.10
N GLY A 96 -6.11 12.23 -0.20
CA GLY A 96 -7.36 11.47 -0.11
C GLY A 96 -7.92 11.41 1.30
N ARG A 97 -8.93 10.57 1.48
CA ARG A 97 -9.69 10.38 2.73
C ARG A 97 -9.78 8.89 3.09
N SER A 98 -10.12 8.66 4.34
CA SER A 98 -10.41 7.31 4.84
C SER A 98 -11.39 6.60 3.89
N PRO A 99 -11.13 5.34 3.50
CA PRO A 99 -10.21 4.42 4.16
C PRO A 99 -8.82 4.28 3.54
N VAL A 100 -8.50 4.94 2.43
CA VAL A 100 -7.23 4.73 1.73
C VAL A 100 -6.59 6.07 1.38
N TYR A 101 -5.33 6.19 1.73
CA TYR A 101 -4.54 7.39 1.50
C TYR A 101 -3.39 7.11 0.55
N LEU A 102 -3.16 8.03 -0.38
CA LEU A 102 -1.94 8.05 -1.17
C LEU A 102 -0.86 8.81 -0.40
N VAL A 103 0.28 8.17 -0.21
CA VAL A 103 1.44 8.77 0.43
C VAL A 103 2.62 8.76 -0.53
N ASN A 104 3.24 9.92 -0.67
CA ASN A 104 4.46 10.11 -1.45
C ASN A 104 5.45 10.93 -0.61
N GLU A 105 6.63 10.36 -0.35
CA GLU A 105 7.62 10.93 0.56
C GLU A 105 8.23 12.26 0.07
N ALA A 106 8.19 12.53 -1.24
CA ALA A 106 8.92 13.66 -1.83
C ALA A 106 8.04 14.86 -2.22
N GLN A 107 6.76 14.66 -2.57
CA GLN A 107 5.91 15.72 -3.14
C GLN A 107 4.42 15.49 -2.85
N VAL A 108 3.75 16.57 -2.41
CA VAL A 108 2.40 16.54 -1.81
C VAL A 108 1.24 16.36 -2.79
N ASN A 109 1.45 16.50 -4.10
CA ASN A 109 0.41 16.36 -5.13
C ASN A 109 0.92 16.28 -6.58
N ARG A 110 2.23 16.38 -6.76
CA ARG A 110 2.93 16.13 -8.01
C ARG A 110 3.73 14.85 -7.84
N ILE A 111 3.70 13.99 -8.84
CA ILE A 111 4.47 12.74 -8.82
C ILE A 111 5.37 12.72 -10.05
N VAL A 112 6.66 12.50 -9.81
CA VAL A 112 7.65 12.32 -10.86
C VAL A 112 7.67 10.84 -11.25
N PHE A 113 7.55 10.58 -12.54
CA PHE A 113 7.63 9.26 -13.14
C PHE A 113 8.89 9.16 -13.99
N LEU A 114 9.68 8.14 -13.73
CA LEU A 114 10.93 7.89 -14.46
C LEU A 114 10.70 6.85 -15.54
N ASP A 115 11.58 6.79 -16.52
CA ASP A 115 11.64 5.63 -17.41
C ASP A 115 11.71 4.33 -16.62
N ALA A 116 10.91 3.34 -17.00
CA ALA A 116 10.93 2.02 -16.38
C ALA A 116 12.31 1.34 -16.45
N GLY A 117 13.17 1.79 -17.38
CA GLY A 117 14.57 1.39 -17.46
C GLY A 117 14.75 -0.12 -17.46
N GLY A 118 15.71 -0.62 -16.68
CA GLY A 118 16.02 -2.05 -16.58
C GLY A 118 14.91 -2.94 -16.01
N SER A 119 13.83 -2.37 -15.45
CA SER A 119 12.67 -3.15 -15.00
C SER A 119 11.74 -3.57 -16.15
N ASP A 120 11.78 -2.86 -17.28
CA ASP A 120 10.98 -3.14 -18.47
C ASP A 120 11.61 -2.50 -19.74
N PRO A 121 12.72 -3.05 -20.26
CA PRO A 121 13.46 -2.44 -21.37
C PRO A 121 12.63 -2.33 -22.66
N GLY A 122 12.59 -1.14 -23.27
CA GLY A 122 11.83 -0.87 -24.50
C GLY A 122 10.36 -0.51 -24.28
N SER A 123 9.91 -0.51 -23.02
CA SER A 123 8.57 -0.11 -22.63
C SER A 123 8.40 1.40 -22.70
N SER A 124 7.25 1.87 -23.20
CA SER A 124 6.86 3.28 -23.10
C SER A 124 6.20 3.63 -21.76
N TRP A 125 6.13 2.67 -20.82
CA TRP A 125 5.68 2.94 -19.46
C TRP A 125 6.74 3.69 -18.67
N LYS A 126 6.28 4.70 -17.94
CA LYS A 126 7.01 5.37 -16.88
C LYS A 126 6.54 4.86 -15.53
N ILE A 127 7.39 4.91 -14.52
CA ILE A 127 7.16 4.31 -13.21
C ILE A 127 7.36 5.33 -12.09
N SER A 128 6.50 5.29 -11.09
CA SER A 128 6.75 5.93 -9.80
C SER A 128 6.38 4.98 -8.67
N LYS A 129 7.25 4.89 -7.67
CA LYS A 129 7.00 4.13 -6.45
C LYS A 129 6.14 4.98 -5.52
N VAL A 130 5.06 4.41 -5.01
CA VAL A 130 4.14 5.09 -4.10
C VAL A 130 3.74 4.18 -2.95
N PHE A 131 3.31 4.78 -1.84
CA PHE A 131 2.73 4.07 -0.72
C PHE A 131 1.22 4.31 -0.69
N TRP A 132 0.47 3.24 -0.45
CA TRP A 132 -0.95 3.32 -0.10
C TRP A 132 -1.12 2.89 1.34
N GLU A 133 -1.75 3.75 2.12
CA GLU A 133 -1.99 3.54 3.54
C GLU A 133 -3.46 3.26 3.76
N VAL A 134 -3.77 2.06 4.24
CA VAL A 134 -5.14 1.68 4.58
C VAL A 134 -5.37 1.96 6.06
N ASP A 135 -6.39 2.76 6.33
CA ASP A 135 -6.80 3.22 7.65
C ASP A 135 -7.01 2.05 8.62
N ALA A 136 -6.49 2.17 9.85
CA ALA A 136 -6.62 1.15 10.89
C ALA A 136 -8.07 0.79 11.20
N SER A 137 -9.01 1.73 11.04
CA SER A 137 -10.44 1.46 11.25
C SER A 137 -11.09 0.66 10.13
N TYR A 138 -10.41 0.46 9.01
CA TYR A 138 -10.94 -0.21 7.83
C TYR A 138 -10.37 -1.63 7.68
N ALA A 139 -11.21 -2.64 7.87
CA ALA A 139 -10.86 -4.04 7.63
C ALA A 139 -11.24 -4.54 6.22
N GLY A 140 -11.92 -3.69 5.43
CA GLY A 140 -12.50 -4.06 4.14
C GLY A 140 -11.50 -4.05 2.98
N SER A 141 -12.05 -4.26 1.78
CA SER A 141 -11.29 -4.30 0.53
C SER A 141 -11.43 -2.98 -0.22
N ALA A 142 -10.33 -2.51 -0.80
CA ALA A 142 -10.31 -1.33 -1.65
C ALA A 142 -9.75 -1.67 -3.04
N LEU A 143 -10.41 -1.16 -4.06
CA LEU A 143 -10.02 -1.27 -5.47
C LEU A 143 -9.63 0.11 -5.97
N ILE A 144 -8.46 0.22 -6.59
CA ILE A 144 -7.99 1.46 -7.20
C ILE A 144 -7.92 1.28 -8.71
N ARG A 145 -8.52 2.24 -9.42
CA ARG A 145 -8.51 2.37 -10.88
C ARG A 145 -8.13 3.79 -11.25
N GLY A 146 -7.58 4.02 -12.43
CA GLY A 146 -7.23 5.38 -12.82
C GLY A 146 -7.01 5.55 -14.31
N ARG A 147 -6.91 6.82 -14.74
CA ARG A 147 -6.52 7.22 -16.09
C ARG A 147 -6.11 8.69 -16.10
N GLN A 148 -5.55 9.12 -17.23
CA GLN A 148 -5.40 10.53 -17.53
C GLN A 148 -6.78 11.21 -17.65
N ILE A 149 -6.92 12.41 -17.10
CA ILE A 149 -8.18 13.20 -17.14
C ILE A 149 -8.10 14.44 -18.02
N ASP A 150 -6.90 14.84 -18.43
CA ASP A 150 -6.63 15.86 -19.45
C ASP A 150 -6.19 15.27 -20.80
N GLY A 151 -6.37 13.96 -20.98
CA GLY A 151 -5.94 13.23 -22.18
C GLY A 151 -6.46 11.80 -22.21
N THR A 152 -5.87 10.98 -23.06
CA THR A 152 -6.35 9.61 -23.37
C THR A 152 -5.46 8.50 -22.83
N HIS A 153 -4.34 8.84 -22.17
CA HIS A 153 -3.39 7.82 -21.74
C HIS A 153 -3.93 6.98 -20.58
N GLU A 154 -3.65 5.69 -20.67
CA GLU A 154 -3.90 4.72 -19.63
C GLU A 154 -3.01 4.93 -18.39
N MET A 155 -3.46 4.37 -17.28
CA MET A 155 -2.71 4.22 -16.05
C MET A 155 -2.75 2.75 -15.65
N GLY A 156 -1.63 2.24 -15.13
CA GLY A 156 -1.53 0.88 -14.60
C GLY A 156 -0.83 0.82 -13.25
N PHE A 157 -0.79 -0.37 -12.68
CA PHE A 157 -0.30 -0.60 -11.31
C PHE A 157 0.52 -1.90 -11.20
N ASN A 158 1.46 -1.91 -10.24
CA ASN A 158 2.20 -3.10 -9.81
C ASN A 158 2.26 -3.21 -8.27
N GLY A 159 2.38 -4.43 -7.74
CA GLY A 159 2.78 -4.75 -6.36
C GLY A 159 1.65 -4.93 -5.35
N GLY A 160 0.38 -4.72 -5.72
CA GLY A 160 -0.76 -4.93 -4.81
C GLY A 160 -1.09 -6.38 -4.49
N LEU A 161 -2.26 -6.62 -3.90
CA LEU A 161 -2.74 -8.00 -3.66
C LEU A 161 -2.84 -8.78 -4.98
N GLY A 162 -2.40 -10.03 -4.94
CA GLY A 162 -2.26 -10.88 -6.13
C GLY A 162 -0.93 -10.71 -6.86
N GLN A 163 -0.03 -9.85 -6.37
CA GLN A 163 1.34 -9.69 -6.86
C GLN A 163 2.35 -9.70 -5.71
N THR A 164 3.63 -9.83 -6.02
CA THR A 164 4.70 -9.79 -5.02
C THR A 164 4.86 -8.35 -4.49
N THR A 165 4.44 -8.12 -3.24
CA THR A 165 4.52 -6.80 -2.58
C THR A 165 5.95 -6.41 -2.15
N THR A 166 6.91 -7.34 -2.26
CA THR A 166 8.30 -7.15 -1.83
C THR A 166 9.29 -6.96 -2.98
N ASN A 167 8.81 -6.79 -4.22
CA ASN A 167 9.67 -6.57 -5.39
C ASN A 167 10.01 -5.07 -5.51
N PRO A 168 11.22 -4.63 -5.11
CA PRO A 168 11.55 -3.21 -5.14
C PRO A 168 11.80 -2.68 -6.56
N GLN A 169 11.89 -3.56 -7.57
CA GLN A 169 12.09 -3.18 -8.96
C GLN A 169 10.77 -2.96 -9.73
N GLY A 170 9.63 -3.38 -9.17
CA GLY A 170 8.33 -3.20 -9.82
C GLY A 170 8.17 -3.99 -11.12
N THR A 171 8.87 -5.12 -11.28
CA THR A 171 8.85 -5.95 -12.50
C THR A 171 7.62 -6.87 -12.59
N GLU A 172 6.67 -6.74 -11.67
CA GLU A 172 5.40 -7.46 -11.74
C GLU A 172 4.61 -7.03 -13.00
N PRO A 173 3.67 -7.86 -13.49
CA PRO A 173 2.79 -7.47 -14.58
C PRO A 173 2.06 -6.15 -14.30
N ILE A 174 1.95 -5.28 -15.30
CA ILE A 174 1.19 -4.03 -15.18
C ILE A 174 -0.29 -4.36 -15.29
N LEU A 175 -1.05 -4.07 -14.23
CA LEU A 175 -2.49 -4.32 -14.17
C LEU A 175 -3.26 -3.00 -14.24
N PRO A 176 -4.49 -2.99 -14.81
CA PRO A 176 -5.34 -1.80 -14.84
C PRO A 176 -5.98 -1.48 -13.48
N GLU A 177 -5.87 -2.41 -12.52
CA GLU A 177 -6.55 -2.39 -11.24
C GLU A 177 -5.54 -2.74 -10.13
N LEU A 178 -5.62 -2.02 -9.02
CA LEU A 178 -4.83 -2.28 -7.82
C LEU A 178 -5.74 -2.67 -6.66
N TYR A 179 -5.40 -3.78 -6.00
CA TYR A 179 -6.21 -4.39 -4.96
C TYR A 179 -5.54 -4.25 -3.61
N LEU A 180 -6.24 -3.67 -2.64
CA LEU A 180 -5.79 -3.46 -1.27
C LEU A 180 -6.78 -4.06 -0.28
N GLN A 181 -6.30 -4.53 0.87
CA GLN A 181 -7.12 -5.06 1.96
C GLN A 181 -6.62 -4.46 3.26
N GLY A 182 -7.53 -3.91 4.06
CA GLY A 182 -7.21 -3.45 5.40
C GLY A 182 -6.85 -4.57 6.37
N ASP A 183 -6.37 -4.23 7.56
CA ASP A 183 -6.02 -5.21 8.58
C ASP A 183 -7.24 -5.51 9.48
N PRO A 184 -7.73 -6.77 9.55
CA PRO A 184 -8.83 -7.13 10.44
C PRO A 184 -8.53 -6.95 11.94
N ARG A 185 -7.26 -6.73 12.32
CA ARG A 185 -6.83 -6.47 13.70
C ARG A 185 -6.84 -4.99 14.08
N GLY A 186 -7.35 -4.13 13.20
CA GLY A 186 -7.46 -2.70 13.46
C GLY A 186 -6.12 -1.97 13.42
N GLN A 187 -5.24 -2.34 12.49
CA GLN A 187 -3.92 -1.75 12.32
C GLN A 187 -3.81 -1.05 10.97
N TRP A 188 -3.00 0.00 10.90
CA TRP A 188 -2.65 0.62 9.63
C TRP A 188 -1.92 -0.39 8.76
N LYS A 189 -2.19 -0.35 7.46
CA LYS A 189 -1.56 -1.26 6.51
C LYS A 189 -1.00 -0.53 5.31
N THR A 190 0.32 -0.59 5.21
CA THR A 190 1.11 -0.04 4.13
C THR A 190 1.20 -1.00 2.95
N TYR A 191 0.95 -0.47 1.75
CA TYR A 191 1.25 -1.12 0.48
C TYR A 191 2.27 -0.31 -0.29
N LEU A 192 3.45 -0.88 -0.47
CA LEU A 192 4.46 -0.37 -1.39
C LEU A 192 4.11 -0.85 -2.80
N THR A 193 3.77 0.08 -3.69
CA THR A 193 3.31 -0.23 -5.05
C THR A 193 3.98 0.67 -6.07
N PHE A 194 3.70 0.41 -7.35
CA PHE A 194 4.12 1.29 -8.43
C PHE A 194 2.92 1.72 -9.24
N VAL A 195 2.87 3.01 -9.58
CA VAL A 195 1.96 3.56 -10.58
C VAL A 195 2.70 3.65 -11.89
N ARG A 196 2.01 3.30 -12.98
CA ARG A 196 2.52 3.30 -14.35
C ARG A 196 1.71 4.28 -15.18
N ILE A 197 2.40 5.13 -15.94
CA ILE A 197 1.78 6.07 -16.88
C ILE A 197 2.54 6.08 -18.21
N ARG A 198 1.92 6.61 -19.26
CA ARG A 198 2.56 6.74 -20.59
C ARG A 198 3.09 8.15 -20.88
N ALA A 199 2.58 9.18 -20.22
CA ALA A 199 2.92 10.57 -20.51
C ALA A 199 2.75 11.48 -19.28
N SER A 200 3.35 12.68 -19.32
CA SER A 200 3.02 13.74 -18.35
C SER A 200 1.58 14.21 -18.53
N GLY A 201 0.95 14.66 -17.46
CA GLY A 201 -0.43 15.17 -17.51
C GLY A 201 -1.14 15.14 -16.16
N CYS A 202 -2.43 15.43 -16.18
CA CYS A 202 -3.30 15.34 -15.02
C CYS A 202 -3.96 13.95 -14.96
N TYR A 203 -3.78 13.26 -13.85
CA TYR A 203 -4.26 11.90 -13.65
C TYR A 203 -5.18 11.83 -12.44
N ALA A 204 -6.17 10.95 -12.52
CA ALA A 204 -7.04 10.67 -11.39
C ALA A 204 -7.10 9.19 -11.06
N PHE A 205 -7.10 8.91 -9.76
CA PHE A 205 -7.44 7.62 -9.18
C PHE A 205 -8.89 7.67 -8.71
N GLN A 206 -9.67 6.64 -8.98
CA GLN A 206 -10.85 6.31 -8.22
C GLN A 206 -10.51 5.19 -7.24
N ILE A 207 -10.80 5.42 -5.97
CA ILE A 207 -10.66 4.46 -4.88
C ILE A 207 -12.06 4.02 -4.48
N ASP A 208 -12.35 2.75 -4.73
CA ASP A 208 -13.61 2.12 -4.39
C ASP A 208 -13.45 1.28 -3.13
N SER A 209 -14.15 1.68 -2.06
CA SER A 209 -14.33 0.87 -0.86
C SER A 209 -15.72 0.26 -0.85
N GLN A 210 -16.03 -0.57 0.14
CA GLN A 210 -17.40 -1.07 0.34
C GLN A 210 -18.41 0.07 0.57
N ALA A 211 -18.02 1.11 1.32
CA ALA A 211 -18.94 2.18 1.74
C ALA A 211 -19.03 3.34 0.76
N SER A 212 -17.97 3.61 -0.01
CA SER A 212 -17.84 4.85 -0.77
C SER A 212 -16.93 4.68 -1.99
N SER A 213 -16.90 5.73 -2.82
CA SER A 213 -15.92 5.92 -3.88
C SER A 213 -15.34 7.33 -3.72
N GLU A 214 -14.03 7.47 -3.86
CA GLU A 214 -13.32 8.75 -3.81
C GLU A 214 -12.44 8.94 -5.04
N THR A 215 -12.31 10.19 -5.48
CA THR A 215 -11.35 10.57 -6.52
C THR A 215 -10.17 11.32 -5.92
N ILE A 216 -8.95 10.88 -6.24
CA ILE A 216 -7.70 11.61 -5.98
C ILE A 216 -7.11 12.06 -7.31
N VAL A 217 -6.81 13.34 -7.45
CA VAL A 217 -6.19 13.93 -8.63
C VAL A 217 -4.75 14.31 -8.33
N ILE A 218 -3.83 13.93 -9.21
CA ILE A 218 -2.41 14.27 -9.14
C ILE A 218 -1.93 14.91 -10.44
N GLN A 219 -0.90 15.73 -10.33
CA GLN A 219 -0.11 16.15 -11.48
C GLN A 219 1.02 15.13 -11.69
N ALA A 220 1.06 14.48 -12.85
CA ALA A 220 2.16 13.63 -13.25
C ALA A 220 3.16 14.39 -14.14
N THR A 221 4.44 14.22 -13.84
CA THR A 221 5.54 14.72 -14.68
C THR A 221 6.52 13.60 -14.96
N THR A 222 6.95 13.47 -16.21
CA THR A 222 7.96 12.49 -16.63
C THR A 222 9.34 13.14 -16.58
N GLY A 223 10.30 12.48 -15.93
CA GLY A 223 11.68 12.94 -15.78
C GLY A 223 12.68 12.09 -16.53
#